data_AF-A0A0W8G5G7-F1
#
_entry.id   AF-A0A0W8G5G7-F1
#
_cell.length_a   1.000
_cell.length_b   1.000
_cell.length_c   1.000
_cell.angle_alpha   90.00
_cell.angle_beta   90.00
_cell.angle_gamma   90.00
#
_symmetry.space_group_name_H-M   'P 1'
#
loop_
_entity.id
_entity.type
_entity.pdbx_description
1 polymer ?
#
loop_
_entity_poly.entity_id
_entity_poly.type
_entity_poly.pdbx_seq_one_letter_code
_entity_poly.pdbx_strand_id
1 'polypeptide(L)'
;MSDNQEFTVNDRRAAGTDAAGTDAAGTCREGQGKPLGRDEPCYPPVALSTFLLSLAASAMVQLGESPEPETGQYMQNLPLAKHTIDILAMLQCKTRANVTEEEAKLLADLLCQLRLSYVRKTG
;
A
#
# COMPACT_ATOMS: atom_id res chain seq x y z
N MET A 1 25.93 -63.06 6.28
CA MET A 1 26.78 -61.88 6.01
C MET A 1 25.91 -60.89 5.25
N SER A 2 25.49 -59.74 5.74
CA SER A 2 25.48 -59.14 7.06
C SER A 2 24.34 -58.11 7.05
N ASP A 3 23.70 -58.00 8.20
CA ASP A 3 22.85 -56.97 8.76
C ASP A 3 22.68 -55.66 7.97
N ASN A 4 21.46 -55.42 7.49
CA ASN A 4 21.01 -54.10 7.05
C ASN A 4 20.49 -53.35 8.29
N GLN A 5 21.25 -52.34 8.69
CA GLN A 5 21.16 -51.64 9.96
C GLN A 5 19.78 -51.00 10.23
N GLU A 6 19.36 -51.23 11.45
CA GLU A 6 18.31 -50.57 12.24
C GLU A 6 18.31 -49.04 12.06
N PHE A 7 17.26 -48.51 11.42
CA PHE A 7 17.03 -47.07 11.28
C PHE A 7 16.18 -46.58 12.46
N THR A 8 16.83 -46.16 13.54
CA THR A 8 16.16 -45.65 14.75
C THR A 8 15.59 -44.26 14.46
N VAL A 9 14.27 -44.18 14.24
CA VAL A 9 13.54 -42.91 14.19
C VAL A 9 13.41 -42.39 15.62
N ASN A 10 14.24 -41.41 15.96
CA ASN A 10 14.16 -40.73 17.25
C ASN A 10 13.12 -39.60 17.16
N ASP A 11 11.86 -39.93 17.45
CA ASP A 11 10.76 -38.97 17.60
C ASP A 11 11.01 -38.14 18.88
N ARG A 12 11.30 -36.83 18.71
CA ARG A 12 11.30 -35.86 19.82
C ARG A 12 10.12 -34.92 19.66
N ARG A 13 8.92 -35.42 19.99
CA ARG A 13 7.77 -34.56 20.29
C ARG A 13 7.80 -34.19 21.77
N ALA A 14 8.29 -32.99 22.08
CA ALA A 14 8.03 -32.35 23.36
C ALA A 14 6.72 -31.53 23.23
N ALA A 15 5.75 -31.86 24.07
CA ALA A 15 4.48 -31.17 24.24
C ALA A 15 4.41 -30.57 25.66
N GLY A 16 3.78 -29.39 25.77
CA GLY A 16 3.42 -28.73 27.04
C GLY A 16 3.53 -27.20 26.92
N THR A 17 2.42 -26.51 26.57
CA THR A 17 1.54 -25.71 27.47
C THR A 17 2.18 -24.34 27.79
N ASP A 18 1.63 -23.20 27.39
CA ASP A 18 0.40 -22.61 27.95
C ASP A 18 -0.34 -21.66 26.99
N ALA A 19 -1.60 -21.40 27.33
CA ALA A 19 -2.58 -20.63 26.58
C ALA A 19 -2.57 -19.11 26.85
N ALA A 20 -3.16 -18.39 25.89
CA ALA A 20 -3.99 -17.17 26.01
C ALA A 20 -3.34 -15.76 25.96
N GLY A 21 -3.71 -15.02 24.90
CA GLY A 21 -3.86 -13.55 24.78
C GLY A 21 -2.56 -12.72 24.83
N THR A 22 -2.32 -11.66 24.07
CA THR A 22 -3.21 -10.65 23.48
C THR A 22 -2.37 -9.81 22.49
N ASP A 23 -2.98 -9.44 21.36
CA ASP A 23 -2.75 -8.31 20.44
C ASP A 23 -1.39 -7.58 20.31
N ALA A 24 -1.13 -7.27 19.03
CA ALA A 24 -0.58 -6.02 18.50
C ALA A 24 0.90 -5.99 18.03
N ALA A 25 1.00 -5.77 16.72
CA ALA A 25 1.95 -4.91 16.03
C ALA A 25 3.42 -5.34 15.95
N GLY A 26 3.74 -5.90 14.78
CA GLY A 26 4.81 -5.38 13.94
C GLY A 26 6.23 -5.78 14.29
N THR A 27 6.77 -6.76 13.57
CA THR A 27 8.16 -6.67 13.10
C THR A 27 8.28 -7.30 11.72
N CYS A 28 8.80 -6.53 10.78
CA CYS A 28 9.28 -7.05 9.51
C CYS A 28 10.37 -8.10 9.79
N ARG A 29 10.20 -9.26 9.18
CA ARG A 29 11.11 -10.40 9.30
C ARG A 29 12.40 -10.06 8.54
N GLU A 30 13.48 -9.76 9.26
CA GLU A 30 14.82 -9.58 8.67
C GLU A 30 15.31 -10.92 8.09
N GLY A 31 15.11 -11.07 6.78
CA GLY A 31 15.71 -12.12 5.95
C GLY A 31 16.94 -11.55 5.24
N GLN A 32 18.09 -12.08 5.60
CA GLN A 32 19.44 -11.75 5.12
C GLN A 32 19.55 -11.63 3.59
N GLY A 33 20.15 -10.52 3.13
CA GLY A 33 20.57 -10.30 1.74
C GLY A 33 21.83 -9.42 1.70
N LYS A 34 22.91 -9.99 1.19
CA LYS A 34 24.31 -9.52 1.12
C LYS A 34 24.48 -8.06 0.64
N PRO A 35 25.41 -7.25 1.21
CA PRO A 35 25.62 -5.88 0.75
C PRO A 35 26.47 -5.90 -0.53
N LEU A 36 25.86 -5.58 -1.66
CA LEU A 36 26.57 -5.22 -2.88
C LEU A 36 26.65 -3.69 -2.91
N GLY A 37 27.87 -3.18 -2.84
CA GLY A 37 28.19 -1.77 -2.68
C GLY A 37 27.64 -0.87 -3.79
N ARG A 38 26.45 -0.33 -3.54
CA ARG A 38 26.03 1.03 -3.87
C ARG A 38 25.30 1.54 -2.64
N ASP A 39 25.59 2.77 -2.21
CA ASP A 39 24.72 3.52 -1.32
C ASP A 39 23.40 3.80 -2.04
N GLU A 40 22.61 2.73 -2.27
CA GLU A 40 21.27 2.83 -2.82
C GLU A 40 20.38 3.19 -1.64
N PRO A 41 19.79 4.39 -1.59
CA PRO A 41 18.90 4.76 -0.51
C PRO A 41 17.79 3.70 -0.40
N CYS A 42 17.70 3.10 0.80
CA CYS A 42 16.66 2.12 1.11
C CYS A 42 15.32 2.85 1.17
N TYR A 43 14.61 2.91 0.04
CA TYR A 43 13.25 3.43 0.01
C TYR A 43 12.30 2.40 0.64
N PRO A 44 11.40 2.83 1.54
CA PRO A 44 10.38 1.94 2.07
C PRO A 44 9.52 1.40 0.91
N PRO A 45 8.99 0.16 1.03
CA PRO A 45 8.13 -0.40 0.00
C PRO A 45 6.90 0.48 -0.19
N VAL A 46 6.65 0.89 -1.43
CA VAL A 46 5.48 1.71 -1.78
C VAL A 46 4.27 0.79 -1.87
N ALA A 47 3.32 0.95 -0.95
CA ALA A 47 2.01 0.30 -1.04
C ALA A 47 1.10 1.04 -2.02
N LEU A 48 0.19 0.31 -2.69
CA LEU A 48 -0.81 0.91 -3.58
C LEU A 48 -1.61 1.98 -2.84
N SER A 49 -2.03 1.72 -1.60
CA SER A 49 -2.75 2.69 -0.76
C SER A 49 -2.01 4.01 -0.59
N THR A 50 -0.70 3.99 -0.34
CA THR A 50 0.12 5.20 -0.20
C THR A 50 0.21 5.96 -1.52
N PHE A 51 0.33 5.25 -2.64
CA PHE A 51 0.34 5.86 -3.97
C PHE A 51 -1.01 6.48 -4.36
N LEU A 52 -2.12 5.82 -4.03
CA LEU A 52 -3.47 6.38 -4.25
C LEU A 52 -3.68 7.63 -3.39
N LEU A 53 -3.20 7.62 -2.15
CA LEU A 53 -3.31 8.75 -1.24
C LEU A 53 -2.48 9.95 -1.73
N SER A 54 -1.29 9.71 -2.26
CA SER A 54 -0.47 10.80 -2.83
C SER A 54 -1.12 11.40 -4.08
N LEU A 55 -1.68 10.58 -4.99
CA LEU A 55 -2.45 11.07 -6.14
C LEU A 55 -3.69 11.87 -5.71
N ALA A 56 -4.40 11.40 -4.69
CA ALA A 56 -5.55 12.12 -4.15
C ALA A 56 -5.15 13.47 -3.56
N ALA A 57 -4.02 13.54 -2.84
CA ALA A 57 -3.48 14.80 -2.33
C ALA A 57 -3.15 15.78 -3.47
N SER A 58 -2.50 15.31 -4.54
CA SER A 58 -2.26 16.13 -5.74
C SER A 58 -3.56 16.61 -6.38
N ALA A 59 -4.58 15.77 -6.48
CA ALA A 59 -5.89 16.17 -7.00
C ALA A 59 -6.55 17.24 -6.12
N MET A 60 -6.44 17.14 -4.78
CA MET A 60 -6.97 18.14 -3.85
C MET A 60 -6.28 19.50 -4.02
N VAL A 61 -4.95 19.52 -4.23
CA VAL A 61 -4.20 20.75 -4.55
C VAL A 61 -4.72 21.34 -5.87
N GLN A 62 -4.86 20.52 -6.92
CA GLN A 62 -5.35 20.96 -8.23
C GLN A 62 -6.80 21.47 -8.18
N LEU A 63 -7.62 20.98 -7.25
CA LEU A 63 -8.97 21.47 -6.98
C LEU A 63 -8.99 22.78 -6.17
N GLY A 64 -7.85 23.22 -5.64
CA GLY A 64 -7.72 24.38 -4.76
C GLY A 64 -8.24 24.13 -3.34
N GLU A 65 -8.31 22.88 -2.89
CA GLU A 65 -8.68 22.50 -1.51
C GLU A 65 -7.47 22.47 -0.58
N SER A 66 -6.26 22.35 -1.13
CA SER A 66 -4.99 22.32 -0.38
C SER A 66 -3.97 23.27 -1.02
N PRO A 67 -3.11 23.91 -0.23
CA PRO A 67 -2.00 24.69 -0.77
C PRO A 67 -0.99 23.77 -1.44
N GLU A 68 -0.37 24.26 -2.50
CA GLU A 68 0.72 23.56 -3.16
C GLU A 68 1.98 23.57 -2.27
N PRO A 69 2.64 22.43 -2.04
CA PRO A 69 3.74 22.35 -1.06
C PRO A 69 4.99 23.13 -1.48
N GLU A 70 5.22 23.33 -2.79
CA GLU A 70 6.40 24.03 -3.29
C GLU A 70 6.26 25.55 -3.25
N THR A 71 5.09 26.06 -3.66
CA THR A 71 4.85 27.50 -3.79
C THR A 71 4.06 28.09 -2.62
N GLY A 72 3.37 27.25 -1.84
CA GLY A 72 2.43 27.66 -0.80
C GLY A 72 1.17 28.33 -1.35
N GLN A 73 0.98 28.35 -2.67
CA GLN A 73 -0.13 29.03 -3.32
C GLN A 73 -1.28 28.07 -3.60
N TYR A 74 -2.50 28.62 -3.55
CA TYR A 74 -3.71 27.91 -3.97
C TYR A 74 -3.89 28.12 -5.47
N MET A 75 -3.32 27.21 -6.28
CA MET A 75 -3.48 27.24 -7.72
C MET A 75 -4.53 26.23 -8.15
N GLN A 76 -5.68 26.73 -8.61
CA GLN A 76 -6.77 25.88 -9.07
C GLN A 76 -6.60 25.55 -10.56
N ASN A 77 -6.49 24.27 -10.88
CA ASN A 77 -6.40 23.76 -12.24
C ASN A 77 -7.40 22.62 -12.44
N LEU A 78 -8.63 22.98 -12.79
CA LEU A 78 -9.72 22.03 -13.01
C LEU A 78 -9.42 21.01 -14.13
N PRO A 79 -8.85 21.40 -15.29
CA PRO A 79 -8.44 20.42 -16.30
C PRO A 79 -7.47 19.36 -15.77
N LEU A 80 -6.49 19.78 -14.97
CA LEU A 80 -5.51 18.87 -14.38
C LEU A 80 -6.14 17.98 -13.31
N ALA A 81 -7.01 18.53 -12.45
CA ALA A 81 -7.76 17.76 -11.47
C ALA A 81 -8.60 16.65 -12.12
N LYS A 82 -9.27 16.97 -13.23
CA LYS A 82 -10.02 15.98 -14.01
C LYS A 82 -9.11 14.87 -14.53
N HIS A 83 -7.95 15.24 -15.10
CA HIS A 83 -6.99 14.26 -15.59
C HIS A 83 -6.52 13.30 -14.47
N THR A 84 -6.24 13.82 -13.27
CA THR A 84 -5.87 13.01 -12.11
C THR A 84 -7.00 12.06 -11.67
N ILE A 85 -8.26 12.53 -11.68
CA ILE A 85 -9.44 11.69 -11.40
C ILE A 85 -9.59 10.58 -12.45
N ASP A 86 -9.36 10.89 -13.73
CA ASP A 86 -9.42 9.91 -14.81
C ASP A 86 -8.30 8.85 -14.68
N ILE A 87 -7.10 9.25 -14.23
CA ILE A 87 -6.02 8.30 -13.91
C ILE A 87 -6.44 7.37 -12.78
N LEU A 88 -7.02 7.88 -11.69
CA LEU A 88 -7.52 7.05 -10.59
C LEU A 88 -8.63 6.09 -11.04
N ALA A 89 -9.52 6.55 -11.93
CA ALA A 89 -10.58 5.72 -12.50
C ALA A 89 -10.01 4.60 -13.40
N MET A 90 -9.00 4.92 -14.21
CA MET A 90 -8.29 3.95 -15.02
C MET A 90 -7.57 2.91 -14.14
N LEU A 91 -6.92 3.35 -13.05
CA LEU A 91 -6.29 2.46 -12.09
C LEU A 91 -7.30 1.51 -11.48
N GLN A 92 -8.48 1.98 -11.07
CA GLN A 92 -9.53 1.11 -10.53
C GLN A 92 -9.91 -0.02 -11.49
N CYS A 93 -10.02 0.27 -12.78
CA CYS A 93 -10.30 -0.75 -13.79
C CYS A 93 -9.12 -1.72 -13.98
N LYS A 94 -7.88 -1.21 -14.00
CA LYS A 94 -6.68 -2.03 -14.24
C LYS A 94 -6.27 -2.88 -13.04
N THR A 95 -6.50 -2.41 -11.82
CA THR A 95 -6.08 -3.09 -10.59
C THR A 95 -7.15 -4.03 -10.03
N ARG A 96 -8.37 -4.06 -10.58
CA ARG A 96 -9.50 -4.87 -10.08
C ARG A 96 -9.19 -6.35 -9.86
N ALA A 97 -8.28 -6.93 -10.63
CA ALA A 97 -7.91 -8.35 -10.52
C ALA A 97 -6.80 -8.63 -9.48
N ASN A 98 -6.12 -7.59 -8.98
CA ASN A 98 -4.91 -7.72 -8.16
C ASN A 98 -4.92 -6.79 -6.94
N VAL A 99 -6.12 -6.37 -6.50
CA VAL A 99 -6.33 -5.42 -5.41
C VAL A 99 -7.06 -6.10 -4.26
N THR A 100 -6.70 -5.74 -3.03
CA THR A 100 -7.40 -6.20 -1.82
C THR A 100 -8.74 -5.48 -1.65
N GLU A 101 -9.64 -6.02 -0.82
CA GLU A 101 -10.93 -5.36 -0.54
C GLU A 101 -10.75 -3.97 0.09
N GLU A 102 -9.76 -3.82 0.97
CA GLU A 102 -9.42 -2.54 1.62
C GLU A 102 -8.96 -1.49 0.61
N GLU A 103 -8.04 -1.86 -0.29
CA GLU A 103 -7.55 -0.98 -1.34
C GLU A 103 -8.64 -0.63 -2.36
N ALA A 104 -9.51 -1.58 -2.70
CA ALA A 104 -10.64 -1.34 -3.60
C ALA A 104 -11.64 -0.34 -3.00
N LYS A 105 -11.93 -0.48 -1.70
CA LYS A 105 -12.78 0.44 -0.96
C LYS A 105 -12.15 1.82 -0.86
N LEU A 106 -10.87 1.90 -0.49
CA LEU A 106 -10.12 3.15 -0.44
C LEU A 106 -10.19 3.89 -1.79
N LEU A 107 -9.95 3.18 -2.89
CA LEU A 107 -9.99 3.77 -4.23
C LEU A 107 -11.40 4.27 -4.61
N ALA A 108 -12.44 3.52 -4.26
CA ALA A 108 -13.82 3.94 -4.48
C ALA A 108 -14.18 5.19 -3.66
N ASP A 109 -13.76 5.24 -2.40
CA ASP A 109 -14.00 6.37 -1.50
C ASP A 109 -13.27 7.63 -1.99
N LEU A 110 -12.00 7.50 -2.41
CA LEU A 110 -11.23 8.60 -2.99
C LEU A 110 -11.85 9.12 -4.29
N LEU A 111 -12.25 8.23 -5.20
CA LEU A 111 -12.91 8.62 -6.46
C LEU A 111 -14.23 9.34 -6.20
N CYS A 112 -15.03 8.87 -5.25
CA CYS A 112 -16.29 9.51 -4.88
C CYS A 112 -16.06 10.94 -4.36
N GLN A 113 -15.15 11.10 -3.40
CA GLN A 113 -14.81 12.39 -2.81
C GLN A 113 -14.29 13.37 -3.86
N LEU A 114 -13.33 12.96 -4.68
CA LEU A 114 -12.73 13.83 -5.70
C LEU A 114 -13.73 14.23 -6.79
N ARG A 115 -14.59 13.31 -7.24
CA ARG A 115 -15.65 13.61 -8.21
C ARG A 115 -16.65 14.61 -7.66
N LEU A 116 -17.08 14.45 -6.41
CA LEU A 116 -18.01 15.38 -5.77
C LEU A 116 -17.39 16.77 -5.63
N SER A 117 -16.14 16.84 -5.17
CA SER A 117 -15.40 18.11 -5.08
C SER A 117 -15.22 18.75 -6.44
N TYR A 118 -14.92 17.98 -7.48
CA TYR A 118 -14.81 18.49 -8.86
C TYR A 118 -16.13 19.09 -9.36
N VAL A 119 -17.26 18.40 -9.17
CA VAL A 119 -18.58 18.91 -9.54
C VAL A 119 -18.91 20.20 -8.79
N ARG A 120 -18.61 20.26 -7.49
CA ARG A 120 -18.81 21.47 -6.67
C ARG A 120 -18.01 22.69 -7.17
N LYS A 121 -16.83 22.47 -7.76
CA LYS A 121 -16.00 23.57 -8.29
C LYS A 121 -16.35 23.93 -9.73
N THR A 122 -17.03 23.05 -10.46
CA THR A 122 -17.38 23.25 -11.88
C THR A 122 -18.81 23.72 -12.09
N GLY A 123 -19.71 23.48 -11.13
CA GLY A 123 -21.07 24.04 -11.08
C GLY A 123 -21.14 25.30 -10.23
#